data_AF-A0A1W6EW53-F1
#
_entry.id   AF-A0A1W6EW53-F1
#
_cell.length_a   1.000
_cell.length_b   1.000
_cell.length_c   1.000
_cell.angle_alpha   90.00
_cell.angle_beta   90.00
_cell.angle_gamma   90.00
#
_symmetry.space_group_name_H-M   'P 1'
#
loop_
_entity.id
_entity.type
_entity.pdbx_description
1 polymer ?
#
loop_
_entity_poly.entity_id
_entity_poly.type
_entity_poly.pdbx_seq_one_letter_code
_entity_poly.pdbx_strand_id
1 'polypeptide(L)'
;MKRFVLLAILLVVYPSQEISLFYNCPENVTSDPNYANHCLHVSCKNDSSISVLGCPLSSCIPGDELYQTEDDLTKVYPACCGGPVCRDRSRS
;
A
#
# COMPACT_ATOMS: atom_id res chain seq x y z
N MET A 1 21.72 -11.36 -34.55
CA MET A 1 21.85 -12.24 -33.36
C MET A 1 22.27 -11.48 -32.10
N LYS A 2 23.28 -10.60 -32.13
CA LYS A 2 23.75 -9.83 -30.95
C LYS A 2 22.69 -8.95 -30.26
N ARG A 3 21.72 -8.40 -31.01
CA ARG A 3 20.65 -7.53 -30.46
C ARG A 3 19.59 -8.27 -29.63
N PHE A 4 19.36 -9.56 -29.93
CA PHE A 4 18.41 -10.38 -29.16
C PHE A 4 18.96 -10.79 -27.79
N VAL A 5 20.29 -10.95 -27.70
CA VAL A 5 20.98 -11.25 -26.43
C VAL A 5 20.88 -10.08 -25.45
N LEU A 6 21.00 -8.84 -25.93
CA LEU A 6 20.85 -7.63 -25.11
C LEU A 6 19.43 -7.47 -24.53
N LEU A 7 18.40 -7.79 -25.32
CA LEU A 7 17.00 -7.76 -24.87
C LEU A 7 16.71 -8.83 -23.79
N ALA A 8 17.31 -10.02 -23.93
CA ALA A 8 17.17 -11.08 -22.93
C ALA A 8 17.80 -10.69 -21.59
N ILE A 9 18.94 -10.01 -21.58
CA ILE A 9 19.61 -9.58 -20.34
C ILE A 9 18.81 -8.47 -19.63
N LEU A 10 18.18 -7.55 -20.35
CA LEU A 10 17.36 -6.48 -19.76
C LEU A 10 16.08 -6.98 -19.08
N LEU A 11 15.53 -8.11 -19.52
CA LEU A 11 14.33 -8.70 -18.91
C LEU A 11 14.62 -9.46 -17.60
N VAL A 12 15.87 -9.88 -17.37
CA VAL A 12 16.25 -10.62 -16.14
C VAL A 12 16.52 -9.68 -14.96
N VAL A 13 16.70 -8.38 -15.20
CA VAL A 13 17.07 -7.38 -14.18
C VAL A 13 15.92 -6.43 -13.84
N TYR A 14 14.67 -6.88 -13.95
CA TYR A 14 13.60 -6.24 -13.18
C TYR A 14 13.56 -6.93 -11.81
N PRO A 15 14.22 -6.38 -10.77
CA PRO A 15 13.94 -6.84 -9.43
C PRO A 15 12.46 -6.54 -9.19
N SER A 16 11.65 -7.61 -9.10
CA SER A 16 10.34 -7.53 -8.49
C SER A 16 10.58 -7.11 -7.05
N GLN A 17 10.57 -5.81 -6.78
CA GLN A 17 10.55 -5.30 -5.41
C GLN A 17 9.17 -5.67 -4.87
N GLU A 18 9.09 -6.83 -4.22
CA GLU A 18 7.91 -7.21 -3.47
C GLU A 18 7.76 -6.22 -2.31
N ILE A 19 6.72 -5.39 -2.40
CA ILE A 19 6.35 -4.44 -1.34
C ILE A 19 5.95 -5.29 -0.14
N SER A 20 6.83 -5.39 0.86
CA SER A 20 6.59 -6.24 2.03
C SER A 20 5.55 -5.61 2.94
N LEU A 21 4.33 -6.12 2.87
CA LEU A 21 3.20 -5.77 3.74
C LEU A 21 3.39 -6.30 5.19
N PHE A 22 4.15 -7.39 5.33
CA PHE A 22 4.33 -8.13 6.59
C PHE A 22 5.76 -8.02 7.11
N TYR A 23 5.90 -7.81 8.42
CA TYR A 23 7.18 -7.71 9.10
C TYR A 23 7.24 -8.67 10.29
N ASN A 24 8.25 -9.55 10.30
CA ASN A 24 8.46 -10.60 11.31
C ASN A 24 7.29 -11.60 11.46
N CYS A 25 6.49 -11.79 10.41
CA CYS A 25 5.35 -12.70 10.44
C CYS A 25 5.71 -14.10 9.91
N PRO A 26 5.17 -15.16 10.53
CA PRO A 26 5.27 -16.52 9.99
C PRO A 26 4.48 -16.66 8.67
N GLU A 27 4.88 -17.59 7.80
CA GLU A 27 4.28 -17.78 6.46
C GLU A 27 2.77 -18.01 6.46
N ASN A 28 2.25 -18.65 7.52
CA ASN A 28 0.81 -18.91 7.68
C ASN A 28 -0.03 -17.63 7.86
N VAL A 29 0.59 -16.51 8.26
CA VAL A 29 -0.07 -15.20 8.37
C VAL A 29 0.03 -14.44 7.05
N THR A 30 1.14 -14.58 6.33
CA THR A 30 1.40 -13.82 5.09
C THR A 30 0.61 -14.31 3.89
N SER A 31 0.05 -15.53 3.94
CA SER A 31 -0.72 -16.14 2.84
C SER A 31 -2.21 -15.80 2.82
N ASP A 32 -2.71 -15.00 3.77
CA ASP A 32 -4.13 -14.65 3.83
C ASP A 32 -4.47 -13.60 2.74
N PRO A 33 -5.34 -13.94 1.77
CA PRO A 33 -5.66 -13.07 0.65
C PRO A 33 -6.39 -11.79 1.06
N ASN A 34 -6.96 -11.73 2.28
CA ASN A 34 -7.64 -10.54 2.78
C ASN A 34 -6.71 -9.35 2.94
N TYR A 35 -5.38 -9.54 2.99
CA TYR A 35 -4.43 -8.45 3.17
C TYR A 35 -3.84 -7.91 1.85
N ALA A 36 -4.02 -8.63 0.74
CA ALA A 36 -3.32 -8.33 -0.52
C ALA A 36 -3.79 -7.03 -1.22
N ASN A 37 -4.99 -6.54 -0.89
CA ASN A 37 -5.61 -5.41 -1.58
C ASN A 37 -5.77 -4.17 -0.69
N HIS A 38 -4.97 -4.05 0.37
CA HIS A 38 -5.08 -2.92 1.31
C HIS A 38 -3.71 -2.29 1.57
N CYS A 39 -3.69 -0.96 1.71
CA CYS A 39 -2.54 -0.23 2.20
C CYS A 39 -2.40 -0.42 3.73
N LEU A 40 -1.67 -1.47 4.12
CA LEU A 40 -1.49 -1.86 5.52
C LEU A 40 0.00 -2.04 5.85
N HIS A 41 0.31 -1.92 7.14
CA HIS A 41 1.55 -2.40 7.71
C HIS A 41 1.24 -3.40 8.82
N VAL A 42 1.58 -4.67 8.57
CA VAL A 42 1.34 -5.78 9.48
C VAL A 42 2.66 -6.17 10.14
N SER A 43 2.73 -6.08 11.47
CA SER A 43 3.89 -6.49 12.25
C SER A 43 3.50 -7.57 13.26
N CYS A 44 4.18 -8.71 13.21
CA CYS A 44 4.03 -9.76 14.19
C CYS A 44 5.09 -9.62 15.28
N LYS A 45 4.67 -9.71 16.54
CA LYS A 45 5.53 -9.59 17.72
C LYS A 45 5.82 -10.96 18.33
N ASN A 46 6.91 -11.05 19.09
CA ASN A 46 7.38 -12.30 19.71
C ASN A 46 6.40 -12.88 20.75
N ASP A 47 5.46 -12.08 21.25
CA ASP A 47 4.42 -12.49 22.21
C ASP A 47 3.17 -13.08 21.52
N SER A 48 3.28 -13.46 20.24
CA SER A 48 2.16 -13.90 19.39
C SER A 48 1.12 -12.82 19.08
N SER A 49 1.38 -11.55 19.41
CA SER A 49 0.48 -10.45 19.03
C SER A 49 0.76 -9.93 17.62
N ILE A 50 -0.29 -9.46 16.96
CA ILE A 50 -0.20 -8.84 15.63
C ILE A 50 -0.62 -7.37 15.76
N SER A 51 0.21 -6.49 15.22
CA SER A 51 -0.06 -5.06 15.09
C SER A 51 -0.37 -4.75 13.63
N VAL A 52 -1.53 -4.18 13.37
CA VAL A 52 -1.93 -3.75 12.03
C VAL A 52 -2.11 -2.24 12.04
N LEU A 53 -1.38 -1.55 11.16
CA LEU A 53 -1.57 -0.12 10.92
C LEU A 53 -2.22 0.05 9.55
N GLY A 54 -3.33 0.79 9.51
CA GLY A 54 -4.03 1.18 8.29
C GLY A 54 -3.96 2.68 8.04
N CYS A 55 -4.52 3.11 6.91
CA CYS A 55 -4.60 4.52 6.56
C CYS A 55 -5.55 5.29 7.49
N PRO A 56 -5.22 6.56 7.81
CA PRO A 56 -6.03 7.37 8.71
C PRO A 56 -7.38 7.72 8.09
N LEU A 57 -8.45 7.58 8.88
CA LEU A 57 -9.74 8.16 8.56
C LEU A 57 -9.65 9.68 8.77
N SER A 58 -10.05 10.43 7.76
CA SER A 58 -9.98 11.89 7.76
C SER A 58 -11.38 12.49 7.78
N SER A 59 -11.50 13.69 8.35
CA SER A 59 -12.74 14.46 8.34
C SER A 59 -12.46 15.92 7.95
N CYS A 60 -13.44 16.54 7.30
CA CYS A 60 -13.41 17.96 6.97
C CYS A 60 -14.22 18.78 7.98
N ILE A 61 -14.06 20.10 7.93
CA ILE A 61 -14.90 21.01 8.72
C ILE A 61 -16.37 20.90 8.30
N PRO A 62 -17.33 21.16 9.22
CA PRO A 62 -18.75 21.11 8.88
C PRO A 62 -19.09 22.07 7.74
N GLY A 63 -19.71 21.54 6.69
CA GLY A 63 -20.09 22.29 5.49
C GLY A 63 -19.27 21.94 4.25
N ASP A 64 -18.06 21.41 4.42
CA ASP A 64 -17.22 20.93 3.33
C ASP A 64 -17.56 19.49 2.94
N GLU A 65 -17.35 19.16 1.66
CA GLU A 65 -17.42 17.80 1.17
C GLU A 65 -16.04 17.12 1.28
N LEU A 66 -16.01 15.96 1.93
CA LEU A 66 -14.82 15.12 2.02
C LEU A 66 -14.74 14.21 0.78
N TYR A 67 -13.63 14.33 0.07
CA TYR A 67 -13.21 13.39 -0.96
C TYR A 67 -11.94 12.68 -0.48
N GLN A 68 -11.91 11.35 -0.51
CA GLN A 68 -10.68 10.59 -0.28
C GLN A 68 -10.06 10.27 -1.65
N THR A 69 -8.77 10.53 -1.83
CA THR A 69 -8.08 10.00 -3.02
C THR A 69 -7.95 8.48 -2.89
N GLU A 70 -7.90 7.75 -4.01
CA GLU A 70 -7.67 6.31 -3.99
C GLU A 70 -6.26 5.98 -3.45
N ASP A 71 -6.13 4.82 -2.82
CA ASP A 71 -4.86 4.29 -2.35
C ASP A 71 -3.96 3.89 -3.54
N ASP A 72 -2.67 4.18 -3.42
CA ASP A 72 -1.65 3.79 -4.40
C ASP A 72 -0.96 2.51 -3.95
N LEU A 73 -1.54 1.36 -4.31
CA LEU A 73 -1.02 0.03 -3.95
C LEU A 73 0.35 -0.30 -4.56
N THR A 74 0.91 0.59 -5.41
CA THR A 74 2.29 0.45 -5.90
C THR A 74 3.34 0.97 -4.91
N LYS A 75 2.90 1.54 -3.78
CA LYS A 75 3.77 2.09 -2.73
C LYS A 75 3.64 1.29 -1.43
N VAL A 76 4.64 1.47 -0.55
CA VAL A 76 4.66 0.87 0.79
C VAL A 76 3.91 1.79 1.76
N TYR A 77 3.23 1.25 2.76
CA TYR A 77 2.67 2.04 3.86
C TYR A 77 3.77 2.90 4.54
N PRO A 78 3.52 4.19 4.85
CA PRO A 78 2.26 4.94 4.71
C PRO A 78 2.09 5.64 3.35
N ALA A 79 3.06 5.51 2.43
CA ALA A 79 3.05 6.22 1.15
C ALA A 79 1.97 5.72 0.16
N CYS A 80 1.40 4.54 0.38
CA CYS A 80 0.23 4.06 -0.37
C CYS A 80 -1.10 4.68 0.05
N CYS A 81 -1.15 5.42 1.17
CA CYS A 81 -2.41 5.96 1.66
C CYS A 81 -2.90 7.14 0.81
N GLY A 82 -4.17 7.08 0.41
CA GLY A 82 -4.88 8.22 -0.15
C GLY A 82 -5.10 9.32 0.89
N GLY A 83 -4.95 10.58 0.46
CA GLY A 83 -5.14 11.75 1.31
C GLY A 83 -6.58 12.30 1.27
N PRO A 84 -7.02 13.03 2.31
CA PRO A 84 -8.26 13.76 2.27
C PRO A 84 -8.14 15.01 1.40
N VAL A 85 -9.20 15.28 0.64
CA VAL A 85 -9.42 16.51 -0.10
C VAL A 85 -10.74 17.11 0.37
N CYS A 86 -10.67 18.22 1.09
CA CYS A 86 -11.84 18.99 1.49
C CYS A 86 -12.16 20.00 0.40
N ARG A 87 -13.38 19.93 -0.14
CA ARG A 87 -13.88 20.92 -1.12
C ARG A 87 -15.00 21.74 -0.48
N ASP A 88 -14.85 23.05 -0.58
CA ASP A 88 -15.89 24.01 -0.20
C ASP A 88 -17.11 23.81 -1.09
N ARG A 89 -18.24 23.50 -0.45
CA ARG A 89 -19.52 23.22 -1.11
C ARG A 89 -20.09 24.47 -1.79
N SER A 90 -19.69 25.67 -1.36
CA SER A 90 -20.18 26.95 -1.88
C SER A 90 -19.61 27.35 -3.26
N ARG A 91 -18.64 26.60 -3.79
CA ARG A 91 -18.00 26.84 -5.11
C ARG A 91 -18.36 25.77 -6.16
N SER A 92 -19.39 24.96 -5.94
CA SER A 92 -19.84 23.89 -6.85
C SER A 92 -20.97 24.35 -7.76
#